data_AF-A0A1M2Z0X6-F1
#
_entry.id   AF-A0A1M2Z0X6-F1
#
_cell.length_a   1.000
_cell.length_b   1.000
_cell.length_c   1.000
_cell.angle_alpha   90.00
_cell.angle_beta   90.00
_cell.angle_gamma   90.00
#
_symmetry.space_group_name_H-M   'P 1'
#
loop_
_entity.id
_entity.type
_entity.pdbx_description
1 polymer ?
#
loop_
_entity_poly.entity_id
_entity_poly.type
_entity_poly.pdbx_seq_one_letter_code
_entity_poly.pdbx_strand_id
1 'polypeptide(L)'
;MPYLNVSPTISALRESAQDFEMDRGWLHHYPSHHRFKIRKNGKVTLRADCDCCYLQVGQQQGVELLQAFNAWHEAYWRPIEINREFASHFATPSLGGKVMRMVARMLHRVLHEYGPIDEGGRHPSMTPAE
;
A
#
# COMPACT_ATOMS: atom_id res chain seq x y z
N MET A 1 0.63 -7.73 37.21
CA MET A 1 0.22 -8.13 35.85
C MET A 1 1.28 -9.04 35.28
N PRO A 2 0.92 -10.16 34.65
CA PRO A 2 1.88 -11.02 33.95
C PRO A 2 2.44 -10.30 32.70
N TYR A 3 3.74 -10.48 32.45
CA TYR A 3 4.42 -9.92 31.28
C TYR A 3 4.58 -10.98 30.19
N LEU A 4 4.39 -10.58 28.93
CA LEU A 4 4.72 -11.41 27.78
C LEU A 4 6.21 -11.36 27.52
N ASN A 5 6.84 -12.53 27.46
CA ASN A 5 8.20 -12.66 26.98
C ASN A 5 8.24 -12.61 25.45
N VAL A 6 8.83 -11.55 24.89
CA VAL A 6 8.96 -11.37 23.42
C VAL A 6 10.29 -11.83 22.85
N SER A 7 11.19 -12.43 23.65
CA SER A 7 12.45 -12.99 23.14
C SER A 7 12.25 -13.96 21.97
N PRO A 8 11.24 -14.86 21.96
CA PRO A 8 11.00 -15.73 20.79
C PRO A 8 10.67 -14.94 19.52
N THR A 9 9.88 -13.86 19.63
CA THR A 9 9.56 -12.98 18.50
C THR A 9 10.80 -12.24 17.99
N ILE A 10 11.67 -11.80 18.91
CA ILE A 10 12.94 -11.14 18.56
C ILE A 10 13.86 -12.09 17.79
N SER A 11 13.98 -13.35 18.22
CA SER A 11 14.75 -14.37 17.50
C SER A 11 14.14 -14.66 16.13
N ALA A 12 12.82 -14.85 16.05
CA ALA A 12 12.12 -15.13 14.80
C ALA A 12 12.28 -14.00 13.76
N LEU A 13 12.28 -12.72 14.18
CA LEU A 13 12.55 -11.59 13.27
C LEU A 13 13.92 -11.68 12.59
N ARG A 14 14.91 -12.31 13.24
CA ARG A 14 16.27 -12.46 12.74
C ARG A 14 16.45 -13.73 11.92
N GLU A 15 15.83 -14.82 12.36
CA GLU A 15 16.04 -16.16 11.81
C GLU A 15 15.03 -16.53 10.72
N SER A 16 13.85 -15.91 10.72
CA SER A 16 12.72 -16.25 9.86
C SER A 16 11.96 -14.99 9.45
N ALA A 17 12.70 -14.03 8.88
CA ALA A 17 12.19 -12.72 8.49
C ALA A 17 10.95 -12.78 7.57
N GLN A 18 10.85 -13.81 6.73
CA GLN A 18 9.75 -14.07 5.81
C GLN A 18 8.41 -14.43 6.47
N ASP A 19 8.44 -14.85 7.74
CA ASP A 19 7.23 -15.20 8.50
C ASP A 19 6.50 -13.95 9.04
N PHE A 20 7.04 -12.77 8.74
CA PHE A 20 6.53 -11.48 9.17
C PHE A 20 6.09 -10.61 7.99
N GLU A 21 5.06 -9.80 8.23
CA GLU A 21 4.58 -8.78 7.30
C GLU A 21 4.27 -7.47 8.03
N MET A 22 4.35 -6.35 7.32
CA MET A 22 3.69 -5.12 7.73
C MET A 22 2.29 -5.02 7.14
N ASP A 23 1.29 -4.83 7.99
CA ASP A 23 -0.07 -4.45 7.60
C ASP A 23 -0.54 -3.24 8.41
N ARG A 24 -0.79 -2.11 7.73
CA ARG A 24 -1.32 -0.87 8.34
C ARG A 24 -0.56 -0.42 9.59
N GLY A 25 0.76 -0.56 9.56
CA GLY A 25 1.66 -0.21 10.68
C GLY A 25 1.62 -1.19 11.86
N TRP A 26 1.16 -2.42 11.63
CA TRP A 26 1.30 -3.56 12.52
C TRP A 26 2.30 -4.55 11.93
N LEU A 27 3.21 -5.03 12.78
CA LEU A 27 4.03 -6.19 12.49
C LEU A 27 3.18 -7.44 12.75
N HIS A 28 2.90 -8.22 11.72
CA HIS A 28 2.15 -9.46 11.80
C HIS A 28 3.09 -10.65 11.68
N HIS A 29 3.01 -11.58 12.62
CA HIS A 29 3.68 -12.88 12.52
C HIS A 29 2.66 -13.93 12.10
N TYR A 30 2.79 -14.50 10.90
CA TYR A 30 1.78 -15.38 10.34
C TYR A 30 1.62 -16.70 11.11
N PRO A 31 2.70 -17.44 11.48
CA PRO A 31 2.55 -18.74 12.13
C PRO A 31 1.81 -18.70 13.47
N SER A 32 1.94 -17.59 14.21
CA SER A 32 1.29 -17.44 15.52
C SER A 32 0.08 -16.49 15.52
N HIS A 33 -0.28 -15.91 14.37
CA HIS A 33 -1.34 -14.91 14.23
C HIS A 33 -1.22 -13.71 15.19
N HIS A 34 -0.01 -13.38 15.65
CA HIS A 34 0.22 -12.27 16.55
C HIS A 34 0.47 -10.99 15.78
N ARG A 35 -0.12 -9.88 16.22
CA ARG A 35 0.08 -8.55 15.65
C ARG A 35 0.62 -7.59 16.70
N PHE A 36 1.75 -6.96 16.40
CA PHE A 36 2.44 -6.03 17.28
C PHE A 36 2.41 -4.63 16.67
N LYS A 37 1.95 -3.65 17.45
CA LYS A 37 2.14 -2.24 17.14
C LYS A 37 3.21 -1.68 18.07
N ILE A 38 4.38 -1.45 17.50
CA ILE A 38 5.56 -1.01 18.24
C ILE A 38 5.69 0.50 18.05
N ARG A 39 5.64 1.26 19.14
CA ARG A 39 5.83 2.72 19.11
C ARG A 39 7.31 3.06 19.20
N LYS A 40 7.67 4.27 18.75
CA LYS A 40 9.06 4.78 18.80
C LYS A 40 9.69 4.81 20.20
N ASN A 41 8.88 4.83 21.25
CA ASN A 41 9.34 4.78 22.64
C ASN A 41 9.45 3.36 23.20
N GLY A 42 9.36 2.32 22.37
CA GLY A 42 9.39 0.92 22.80
C GLY A 42 8.07 0.42 23.39
N LYS A 43 7.01 1.23 23.47
CA LYS A 43 5.69 0.75 23.91
C LYS A 43 5.09 -0.18 22.85
N VAL A 44 4.72 -1.39 23.25
CA VAL A 44 4.13 -2.40 22.38
C VAL A 44 2.64 -2.56 22.68
N THR A 45 1.82 -2.58 21.64
CA THR A 45 0.43 -3.05 21.73
C THR A 45 0.34 -4.39 21.01
N LEU A 46 -0.25 -5.39 21.66
CA LEU A 46 -0.41 -6.72 21.11
C LEU A 46 -1.88 -6.98 20.75
N ARG A 47 -2.10 -7.67 19.64
CA ARG A 47 -3.35 -8.35 19.31
C ARG A 47 -3.03 -9.80 18.99
N ALA A 48 -3.79 -10.71 19.58
CA ALA A 48 -3.63 -12.14 19.42
C ALA A 48 -5.00 -12.79 19.64
N ASP A 49 -5.23 -13.94 19.01
CA ASP A 49 -6.45 -14.75 19.21
C ASP A 49 -6.31 -15.71 20.41
N CYS A 50 -5.16 -15.71 21.07
CA CYS A 50 -4.85 -16.47 22.28
C CYS A 50 -4.73 -15.56 23.52
N ASP A 51 -4.58 -16.17 24.70
CA ASP A 51 -4.49 -15.48 25.99
C ASP A 51 -3.30 -14.50 26.12
N CYS A 52 -2.34 -14.54 25.19
CA CYS A 52 -1.28 -13.54 25.12
C CYS A 52 -1.83 -12.12 24.98
N CYS A 53 -3.05 -11.94 24.45
CA CYS A 53 -3.68 -10.62 24.30
C CYS A 53 -3.90 -9.88 25.63
N TYR A 54 -3.96 -10.60 26.76
CA TYR A 54 -4.09 -10.01 28.11
C TYR A 54 -2.76 -9.64 28.75
N LEU A 55 -1.64 -10.02 28.15
CA LEU A 55 -0.30 -9.78 28.66
C LEU A 55 0.26 -8.44 28.18
N GLN A 56 1.16 -7.87 28.99
CA GLN A 56 1.88 -6.66 28.63
C GLN A 56 3.33 -6.99 28.29
N VAL A 57 3.91 -6.29 27.32
CA VAL A 57 5.36 -6.37 27.06
C VAL A 57 6.05 -5.37 27.98
N GLY A 58 7.06 -5.83 28.73
CA GLY A 58 7.86 -4.97 29.59
C GLY A 58 8.60 -3.90 28.79
N GLN A 59 8.85 -2.73 29.38
CA GLN A 59 9.46 -1.59 28.67
C GLN A 59 10.82 -1.93 28.04
N GLN A 60 11.69 -2.63 28.78
CA GLN A 60 13.00 -3.05 28.27
C GLN A 60 12.86 -3.96 27.05
N GLN A 61 12.06 -5.01 27.17
CA GLN A 61 11.82 -5.94 26.07
C GLN A 61 11.13 -5.26 24.86
N GLY A 62 10.30 -4.24 25.11
CA GLY A 62 9.69 -3.44 24.05
C GLY A 62 10.70 -2.60 23.27
N VAL A 63 11.74 -2.07 23.94
CA VAL A 63 12.86 -1.40 23.28
C VAL A 63 13.70 -2.39 22.47
N GLU A 64 14.01 -3.56 23.03
CA GLU A 64 14.74 -4.62 22.31
C GLU A 64 13.96 -5.10 21.08
N LEU A 65 12.64 -5.26 21.21
CA LEU A 65 11.77 -5.60 20.08
C LEU A 65 11.75 -4.50 19.02
N LEU A 66 11.71 -3.21 19.42
CA LEU A 66 11.80 -2.09 18.48
C LEU A 66 13.11 -2.10 17.68
N GLN A 67 14.24 -2.39 18.33
CA GLN A 67 15.53 -2.49 17.66
C GLN A 67 15.55 -3.63 16.64
N ALA A 68 15.09 -4.82 17.05
CA ALA A 68 14.99 -5.98 16.15
C ALA A 68 14.03 -5.70 14.97
N PHE A 69 12.90 -5.06 15.25
CA PHE A 69 11.94 -4.63 14.24
C PHE A 69 12.57 -3.68 13.22
N ASN A 70 13.29 -2.65 13.66
CA ASN A 70 13.92 -1.70 12.74
C ASN A 70 14.95 -2.39 11.84
N ALA A 71 15.78 -3.27 12.42
CA ALA A 71 16.77 -4.03 11.66
C ALA A 71 16.10 -4.94 10.61
N TRP A 72 15.06 -5.68 11.00
CA TRP A 72 14.26 -6.49 10.08
C TRP A 72 13.60 -5.63 8.98
N HIS A 73 13.03 -4.49 9.36
CA HIS A 73 12.32 -3.62 8.44
C HIS A 73 13.25 -3.06 7.37
N GLU A 74 14.44 -2.61 7.77
CA GLU A 74 15.44 -2.08 6.83
C GLU A 74 16.05 -3.17 5.95
N ALA A 75 16.43 -4.31 6.53
CA ALA A 75 17.16 -5.34 5.82
C ALA A 75 16.28 -6.23 4.93
N TYR A 76 15.04 -6.50 5.35
CA TYR A 76 14.15 -7.46 4.68
C TYR A 76 12.92 -6.77 4.07
N TRP A 77 12.16 -6.02 4.87
CA TRP A 77 10.84 -5.56 4.46
C TRP A 77 10.87 -4.41 3.47
N ARG A 78 11.71 -3.39 3.70
CA ARG A 78 11.81 -2.20 2.86
C ARG A 78 12.17 -2.51 1.41
N PRO A 79 13.11 -3.42 1.10
CA PRO A 79 13.33 -3.89 -0.26
C PRO A 79 12.07 -4.48 -0.92
N ILE A 80 11.28 -5.25 -0.19
CA ILE A 80 10.03 -5.84 -0.68
C ILE A 80 9.00 -4.74 -0.96
N GLU A 81 8.86 -3.75 -0.08
CA GLU A 81 7.97 -2.61 -0.29
C GLU A 81 8.33 -1.83 -1.55
N ILE A 82 9.62 -1.50 -1.71
CA ILE A 82 10.13 -0.82 -2.90
C ILE A 82 9.83 -1.63 -4.16
N ASN A 83 10.07 -2.95 -4.13
CA ASN A 83 9.78 -3.82 -5.27
C ASN A 83 8.28 -3.89 -5.59
N ARG A 84 7.41 -3.91 -4.56
CA ARG A 84 5.95 -3.88 -4.73
C ARG A 84 5.50 -2.54 -5.34
N GLU A 85 6.03 -1.42 -4.85
CA GLU A 85 5.76 -0.08 -5.39
C GLU A 85 6.25 0.03 -6.84
N PHE A 86 7.48 -0.42 -7.12
CA PHE A 86 8.04 -0.46 -8.47
C PHE A 86 7.18 -1.30 -9.42
N ALA A 87 6.82 -2.52 -9.01
CA ALA A 87 5.98 -3.42 -9.81
C ALA A 87 4.59 -2.81 -10.08
N SER A 88 4.05 -2.00 -9.17
CA SER A 88 2.76 -1.32 -9.36
C SER A 88 2.75 -0.36 -10.56
N HIS A 89 3.91 0.20 -10.95
CA HIS A 89 4.03 1.05 -12.14
C HIS A 89 3.93 0.26 -13.45
N PHE A 90 4.31 -1.01 -13.45
CA PHE A 90 4.21 -1.91 -14.60
C PHE A 90 2.92 -2.72 -14.60
N ALA A 91 2.16 -2.68 -13.51
CA ALA A 91 0.89 -3.36 -13.43
C ALA A 91 -0.04 -2.81 -14.52
N THR A 92 -0.41 -3.70 -15.45
CA THR A 92 -1.35 -3.36 -16.51
C THR A 92 -2.62 -2.81 -15.85
N PRO A 93 -3.15 -1.65 -16.28
CA PRO A 93 -4.32 -1.08 -15.64
C PRO A 93 -5.47 -2.08 -15.63
N SER A 94 -6.15 -2.16 -14.48
CA SER A 94 -7.27 -3.07 -14.25
C SER A 94 -8.28 -2.97 -15.40
N LEU A 95 -8.99 -4.08 -15.67
CA LEU A 95 -10.04 -4.11 -16.71
C LEU A 95 -11.03 -2.94 -16.55
N GLY A 96 -11.39 -2.58 -15.31
CA GLY A 96 -12.21 -1.39 -15.02
C GLY A 96 -11.57 -0.06 -15.46
N GLY A 97 -10.26 0.11 -15.26
CA GLY A 97 -9.53 1.28 -15.76
C GLY A 97 -9.43 1.36 -17.29
N LYS A 98 -9.41 0.21 -17.98
CA LYS A 98 -9.50 0.16 -19.45
C LYS A 98 -10.88 0.56 -19.93
N VAL A 99 -11.94 0.07 -19.28
CA VAL A 99 -13.34 0.41 -19.59
C VAL A 99 -13.60 1.90 -19.35
N MET A 100 -13.18 2.46 -18.20
CA MET A 100 -13.38 3.90 -17.93
C MET A 100 -12.66 4.79 -18.94
N ARG A 101 -11.45 4.43 -19.38
CA ARG A 101 -10.77 5.19 -20.45
C ARG A 101 -11.48 5.07 -21.79
N MET A 102 -12.10 3.94 -22.09
CA MET A 102 -12.91 3.78 -23.32
C MET A 102 -14.17 4.66 -23.25
N VAL A 103 -14.88 4.64 -22.12
CA VAL A 103 -16.06 5.49 -21.88
C VAL A 103 -15.71 6.97 -21.95
N ALA A 104 -14.61 7.40 -21.31
CA ALA A 104 -14.14 8.78 -21.36
C ALA A 104 -13.80 9.24 -22.79
N ARG A 105 -13.16 8.37 -23.61
CA ARG A 105 -12.89 8.69 -25.03
C ARG A 105 -14.18 8.78 -25.85
N MET A 106 -15.16 7.91 -25.57
CA MET A 106 -16.43 7.91 -26.28
C MET A 106 -17.25 9.16 -25.94
N LEU A 107 -17.29 9.55 -24.66
CA LEU A 107 -17.90 10.80 -24.20
C LEU A 107 -17.19 12.03 -24.81
N HIS A 108 -15.86 12.06 -24.83
CA HIS A 108 -15.12 13.15 -25.45
C HIS A 108 -15.42 13.27 -26.95
N ARG A 109 -15.58 12.15 -27.66
CA ARG A 109 -15.94 12.14 -29.08
C ARG A 109 -17.37 12.67 -29.30
N VAL A 110 -18.33 12.23 -28.48
CA VAL A 110 -19.74 12.68 -28.58
C VAL A 110 -19.89 14.15 -28.21
N LEU A 111 -19.17 14.63 -27.19
CA LEU A 111 -19.21 16.04 -26.77
C LEU A 111 -18.52 16.96 -27.78
N HIS A 112 -17.47 16.50 -28.47
CA HIS A 112 -16.82 17.25 -29.54
C HIS A 112 -17.63 17.22 -30.86
N GLU A 113 -18.64 16.37 -30.97
CA GLU A 113 -19.61 16.37 -32.09
C GLU A 113 -20.71 17.42 -31.92
N TYR A 114 -20.84 18.02 -30.72
CA TYR A 114 -21.82 19.06 -30.41
C TYR A 114 -21.15 20.41 -30.06
N GLY A 115 -20.71 21.15 -31.08
CA GLY A 115 -20.62 22.62 -31.02
C GLY A 115 -19.72 23.27 -32.08
N PRO A 116 -20.06 24.43 -32.69
CA PRO A 116 -21.33 25.18 -32.69
C PRO A 116 -22.10 25.08 -34.03
N ILE A 117 -23.39 25.44 -33.99
CA ILE A 117 -24.21 25.70 -35.18
C ILE A 117 -23.72 27.03 -35.79
N ASP A 118 -23.24 26.98 -37.03
CA ASP A 118 -22.86 28.16 -37.81
C ASP A 118 -24.14 28.81 -38.38
N GLU A 119 -24.70 29.78 -37.67
CA GLU A 119 -25.68 30.72 -38.22
C GLU A 119 -24.93 31.83 -38.97
N GLY A 120 -24.71 31.62 -40.27
CA GLY A 120 -23.96 32.60 -41.06
C GLY A 120 -24.07 32.37 -42.57
N GLY A 121 -25.26 32.58 -43.14
CA GLY A 121 -25.43 32.58 -44.59
C GLY A 121 -24.57 33.65 -45.29
N ARG A 122 -23.92 33.28 -46.41
CA ARG A 122 -23.96 33.98 -47.72
C ARG A 122 -22.86 33.47 -48.68
N HIS A 123 -23.33 32.75 -49.72
CA HIS A 123 -22.87 32.56 -51.12
C HIS A 123 -21.38 32.43 -51.54
N PRO A 124 -21.11 31.61 -52.59
CA PRO A 124 -19.78 31.39 -53.15
C PRO A 124 -19.40 32.50 -54.15
N SER A 125 -18.14 32.95 -54.11
CA SER A 125 -17.54 33.74 -55.19
C SER A 125 -16.45 32.92 -55.85
N MET A 126 -16.73 32.47 -57.07
CA MET A 126 -15.74 32.04 -58.05
C MET A 126 -14.92 33.25 -58.51
N THR A 127 -13.60 33.11 -58.60
CA THR A 127 -12.80 33.82 -59.61
C THR A 127 -11.65 32.93 -60.07
N PRO A 128 -11.31 32.93 -61.38
CA PRO A 128 -10.46 31.93 -62.01
C PRO A 128 -8.97 32.32 -62.02
N ALA A 129 -8.16 31.34 -62.40
CA ALA A 129 -6.73 31.42 -62.59
C ALA A 129 -6.31 32.32 -63.77
N GLU A 130 -5.20 33.04 -63.57
CA GLU A 130 -4.19 33.33 -64.59
C GLU A 130 -2.79 33.13 -63.97
#